data_AF-A0A958GDS1-F1
#
_entry.id   AF-A0A958GDS1-F1
#
_cell.length_a   1.000
_cell.length_b   1.000
_cell.length_c   1.000
_cell.angle_alpha   90.00
_cell.angle_beta   90.00
_cell.angle_gamma   90.00
#
_symmetry.space_group_name_H-M   'P 1'
#
loop_
_entity.id
_entity.type
_entity.pdbx_description
1 polymer ?
#
loop_
_entity_poly.entity_id
_entity_poly.type
_entity_poly.pdbx_seq_one_letter_code
_entity_poly.pdbx_strand_id
1 'polypeptide(L)' 'MNAYFIYGTLTFSDVLEVLLNKKFEMKKAKVAGYAAFLLNGKNYPGLIPDPSSEIEG' A
#
# COMPACT_ATOMS: atom_id res chain seq x y z
N MET A 1 -4.03 5.68 18.69
CA MET A 1 -4.19 6.21 17.32
C MET A 1 -3.39 5.29 16.43
N ASN A 2 -4.02 4.62 15.46
CA ASN A 2 -3.37 3.59 14.65
C ASN A 2 -3.00 4.19 13.29
N ALA A 3 -1.78 3.90 12.83
CA ALA A 3 -1.34 4.18 11.47
C ALA A 3 -1.28 2.86 10.70
N TYR A 4 -1.73 2.87 9.44
CA TYR A 4 -1.68 1.71 8.55
C TYR A 4 -0.80 2.05 7.36
N PHE A 5 0.15 1.18 7.05
CA PHE A 5 0.83 1.22 5.77
C PHE A 5 -0.08 0.62 4.71
N ILE A 6 -0.23 1.32 3.59
CA ILE A 6 -1.04 0.91 2.45
C ILE A 6 -0.15 0.84 1.22
N TYR A 7 -0.56 0.06 0.23
CA TYR A 7 0.15 -0.10 -1.03
C TYR A 7 -0.86 -0.34 -2.16
N GLY A 8 -0.38 -0.27 -3.40
CA GLY A 8 -1.23 -0.49 -4.57
C GLY A 8 -2.39 0.50 -4.63
N THR A 9 -3.60 0.02 -4.93
CA THR A 9 -4.78 0.87 -5.19
C THR A 9 -5.23 1.70 -3.99
N LEU A 10 -4.93 1.27 -2.76
CA LEU A 10 -5.32 2.05 -1.58
C LEU A 10 -4.52 3.35 -1.45
N THR A 11 -3.39 3.51 -2.16
CA THR A 11 -2.63 4.76 -2.17
C THR A 11 -3.39 5.94 -2.79
N PHE A 12 -4.45 5.67 -3.57
CA PHE A 12 -5.36 6.70 -4.06
C PHE A 12 -6.35 7.09 -2.96
N SER A 13 -6.24 8.33 -2.46
CA SER A 13 -7.08 8.85 -1.37
C SER A 13 -8.58 8.70 -1.65
N ASP A 14 -8.99 8.93 -2.90
CA ASP A 14 -10.39 8.92 -3.30
C ASP A 14 -10.98 7.51 -3.21
N VAL A 15 -10.16 6.48 -3.50
CA VAL A 15 -10.55 5.07 -3.34
C VAL A 15 -10.74 4.75 -1.86
N LEU A 16 -9.82 5.19 -1.00
CA LEU A 16 -9.90 5.01 0.45
C LEU A 16 -11.13 5.70 1.04
N GLU A 17 -11.41 6.93 0.61
CA GLU A 17 -12.54 7.72 1.06
C GLU A 17 -13.88 7.06 0.72
N VAL A 18 -14.03 6.60 -0.53
CA VAL A 18 -15.24 5.90 -0.97
C VAL A 18 -15.42 4.56 -0.25
N LEU A 19 -14.35 3.76 -0.13
CA LEU A 19 -14.42 2.42 0.48
C LEU A 19 -14.77 2.47 1.97
N LEU A 20 -14.25 3.45 2.70
CA LEU A 20 -14.40 3.55 4.15
C LEU A 20 -15.37 4.66 4.58
N ASN A 21 -15.96 5.37 3.63
CA ASN A 21 -16.82 6.54 3.85
C ASN A 21 -16.21 7.55 4.83
N LYS A 22 -14.89 7.77 4.72
CA LYS A 22 -14.12 8.60 5.66
C LYS A 22 -12.84 9.13 5.02
N LYS A 23 -12.50 10.38 5.34
CA LYS A 23 -11.21 10.98 4.99
C LYS A 23 -10.10 10.56 5.94
N PHE A 24 -8.95 10.23 5.37
CA PHE A 24 -7.73 9.90 6.10
C PHE A 24 -6.64 10.93 5.81
N GLU A 25 -5.82 11.21 6.82
CA GLU A 25 -4.57 11.93 6.61
C GLU A 25 -3.58 10.97 5.96
N MET A 26 -3.09 11.35 4.78
CA MET A 26 -2.16 10.54 3.99
C MET A 26 -0.76 11.10 4.14
N LYS A 27 0.21 10.22 4.40
CA LYS A 27 1.62 10.59 4.50
C LYS A 27 2.45 9.54 3.78
N LYS A 28 3.34 9.99 2.90
CA LYS A 28 4.32 9.14 2.25
C LYS A 28 5.15 8.40 3.29
N ALA A 29 5.25 7.09 3.15
CA ALA A 29 6.01 6.22 4.02
C ALA A 29 6.82 5.22 3.20
N LYS A 30 7.89 4.73 3.82
CA LYS A 30 8.71 3.65 3.29
C LYS A 30 8.73 2.49 4.27
N VAL A 31 8.64 1.27 3.75
CA VAL A 31 8.74 0.04 4.53
C VAL A 31 9.86 -0.81 3.95
N ALA A 32 10.89 -1.03 4.75
CA ALA A 32 12.00 -1.92 4.42
C ALA A 32 11.62 -3.39 4.65
N GLY A 33 12.28 -4.29 3.93
CA GLY A 33 12.08 -5.74 4.06
C GLY A 33 10.88 -6.27 3.28
N TYR A 34 10.29 -5.45 2.40
CA TYR A 34 9.14 -5.82 1.58
C TYR A 34 9.30 -5.29 0.16
N ALA A 35 8.73 -6.01 -0.80
CA ALA A 35 8.61 -5.58 -2.18
C ALA A 35 7.19 -5.85 -2.71
N ALA A 36 6.72 -4.97 -3.59
CA ALA A 36 5.49 -5.17 -4.33
C ALA A 36 5.78 -5.92 -5.63
N PHE A 37 5.07 -7.01 -5.86
CA PHE A 37 5.13 -7.78 -7.10
C PHE A 37 3.76 -7.85 -7.75
N LEU A 38 3.72 -7.88 -9.07
CA LEU A 38 2.51 -8.26 -9.79
C LEU A 38 2.31 -9.77 -9.65
N LEU A 39 1.11 -10.17 -9.24
CA LEU A 39 0.73 -11.57 -9.22
C LEU A 39 0.49 -12.04 -10.65
N ASN A 40 1.13 -13.14 -11.06
CA ASN A 40 0.99 -13.68 -12.42
C ASN A 40 -0.49 -13.87 -12.80
N GLY A 41 -0.91 -13.25 -13.91
CA GLY A 41 -2.28 -13.31 -14.41
C GLY A 41 -3.30 -12.47 -13.61
N LYS A 42 -2.85 -11.61 -12.69
CA LYS A 42 -3.70 -10.69 -11.91
C LYS A 42 -3.17 -9.25 -11.99
N ASN A 43 -4.10 -8.29 -12.07
CA ASN A 43 -3.77 -6.86 -12.13
C ASN A 43 -3.62 -6.19 -10.76
N TYR A 44 -3.49 -6.95 -9.67
CA TYR A 44 -3.28 -6.37 -8.33
C TYR A 44 -1.89 -6.73 -7.79
N PRO A 45 -1.17 -5.76 -7.20
CA PRO A 45 0.11 -6.01 -6.58
C PRO A 45 -0.08 -6.82 -5.29
N GLY A 46 0.81 -7.76 -5.04
CA GLY A 46 0.99 -8.42 -3.74
C GLY A 46 2.25 -7.87 -3.06
N LEU A 47 2.18 -7.71 -1.74
CA LEU A 47 3.34 -7.38 -0.92
C LEU A 47 3.96 -8.69 -0.41
N ILE A 48 5.25 -8.92 -0.68
CA ILE A 48 5.97 -10.09 -0.16
C ILE A 48 7.17 -9.65 0.70
N PRO A 49 7.56 -10.44 1.71
CA PRO A 49 8.82 -10.22 2.42
C PRO A 49 10.01 -10.36 1.46
N ASP A 50 10.85 -9.33 1.43
CA ASP A 50 12.13 -9.31 0.74
C ASP A 50 13.10 -8.44 1.56
N PRO A 51 13.98 -9.05 2.36
CA PRO A 51 14.88 -8.35 3.28
C PRO A 51 15.80 -7.31 2.62
N SER A 52 16.01 -7.42 1.31
CA SER A 52 16.90 -6.52 0.54
C SER A 52 16.18 -5.34 -0.11
N SER A 53 14.84 -5.31 -0.01
CA SER A 53 13.99 -4.35 -0.71
C SER A 53 13.36 -3.31 0.22
N GLU A 54 12.88 -2.24 -0.40
CA GLU A 54 12.09 -1.19 0.23
C GLU A 54 10.93 -0.81 -0.71
N ILE A 55 9.77 -0.50 -0.14
CA ILE A 55 8.60 -0.02 -0.88
C ILE A 55 8.12 1.33 -0.33
N GLU A 56 7.70 2.21 -1.23
CA GLU A 56 6.99 3.46 -0.93
C GLU A 56 5.46 3.27 -1.04
N GLY A 57 4.73 3.92 -0.14
CA GLY A 57 3.26 3.96 -0.11
C GLY A 57 2.72 5.24 0.52
#